data_AF-A0A9P7DFH0-F1
#
_entry.id   AF-A0A9P7DFH0-F1
#
_cell.length_a   1.000
_cell.length_b   1.000
_cell.length_c   1.000
_cell.angle_alpha   90.00
_cell.angle_beta   90.00
_cell.angle_gamma   90.00
#
_symmetry.space_group_name_H-M   'P 1'
#
loop_
_entity.id
_entity.type
_entity.pdbx_description
1 polymer ?
#
loop_
_entity_poly.entity_id
_entity_poly.type
_entity_poly.pdbx_seq_one_letter_code
_entity_poly.pdbx_strand_id
1 'polypeptide(L)'
;MIDDIRQLQSTSSSILEICPRFRLLVIGKTGVGKSSLIQQAFKINEHISEHKRGEADIEREFIAEENERFVLHDSQGFEAGDSMIFKTAKDFIDRRRKEPKLQDKIHAVWLCLSIPHADGRLLESGVEEFLNLRKEILGDILLIAVFTKHDIFVDKLEYDAGESCDEVALEELKVNTLDKLCIQPLKEAAGSDILHATVSTNEEYERTIRQLVDLTTTNVEKYVASEAALAMMIAQRVDIGLKLKASIAIGEKRYWRGLASSMNFTGFTMLDCLSVIHKDIIDVWNFNDPHCHLASDQCSRALWQDRTGVAGVLARWQESWLVVGSPCVCRSLVAHAHNISHSATVMAGS
;
A
#
# COMPACT_ATOMS: atom_id res chain seq x y z
N MET A 1 -38.41 19.58 19.91
CA MET A 1 -37.54 19.86 18.74
C MET A 1 -36.14 19.58 19.24
N ILE A 2 -35.57 18.45 18.84
CA ILE A 2 -34.19 18.11 19.19
C ILE A 2 -33.33 19.04 18.35
N ASP A 3 -32.56 19.90 19.01
CA ASP A 3 -31.50 20.67 18.36
C ASP A 3 -30.55 19.66 17.71
N ASP A 4 -30.61 19.55 16.39
CA ASP A 4 -29.55 18.95 15.59
C ASP A 4 -28.31 19.82 15.82
N ILE A 5 -27.52 19.47 16.84
CA ILE A 5 -26.18 20.01 17.01
C ILE A 5 -25.46 19.62 15.72
N ARG A 6 -25.30 20.59 14.82
CA ARG A 6 -24.40 20.46 13.67
C ARG A 6 -23.05 20.09 14.26
N GLN A 7 -22.69 18.80 14.22
CA GLN A 7 -21.37 18.34 14.64
C GLN A 7 -20.45 18.44 13.44
N LEU A 8 -19.23 18.93 13.68
CA LEU A 8 -18.21 18.95 12.65
C LEU A 8 -17.83 17.49 12.39
N GLN A 9 -18.20 16.97 11.22
CA GLN A 9 -17.95 15.56 10.90
C GLN A 9 -16.48 15.34 10.55
N SER A 10 -15.94 14.20 10.99
CA SER A 10 -14.60 13.75 10.65
C SER A 10 -14.50 13.38 9.17
N THR A 11 -13.43 13.86 8.54
CA THR A 11 -13.19 13.61 7.12
C THR A 11 -12.67 12.19 6.92
N SER A 12 -11.83 11.69 7.84
CA SER A 12 -11.41 10.28 7.84
C SER A 12 -12.62 9.35 7.97
N SER A 13 -13.57 9.65 8.86
CA SER A 13 -14.79 8.84 9.04
C SER A 13 -15.61 8.78 7.75
N SER A 14 -15.80 9.92 7.09
CA SER A 14 -16.54 9.98 5.81
C SER A 14 -15.85 9.16 4.71
N ILE A 15 -14.51 9.20 4.65
CA ILE A 15 -13.73 8.39 3.69
C ILE A 15 -13.85 6.90 4.01
N LEU A 16 -13.72 6.53 5.29
CA LEU A 16 -13.78 5.15 5.75
C LEU A 16 -15.22 4.58 5.68
N GLU A 17 -16.26 5.40 5.66
CA GLU A 17 -17.63 4.98 5.33
C GLU A 17 -17.78 4.63 3.84
N ILE A 18 -17.12 5.36 2.95
CA ILE A 18 -17.17 5.11 1.49
C ILE A 18 -16.28 3.91 1.11
N CYS A 19 -15.07 3.86 1.65
CA CYS A 19 -14.10 2.80 1.43
C CYS A 19 -13.42 2.42 2.75
N PRO A 20 -14.00 1.49 3.53
CA PRO A 20 -13.44 1.06 4.81
C PRO A 20 -12.15 0.25 4.64
N ARG A 21 -11.97 -0.39 3.47
CA ARG A 21 -10.89 -1.34 3.21
C ARG A 21 -10.33 -1.20 1.81
N PHE A 22 -9.00 -1.16 1.71
CA PHE A 22 -8.32 -1.35 0.44
C PHE A 22 -8.27 -2.85 0.10
N ARG A 23 -8.45 -3.20 -1.18
CA ARG A 23 -8.55 -4.60 -1.63
C ARG A 23 -7.53 -4.90 -2.73
N LEU A 24 -6.59 -5.78 -2.43
CA LEU A 24 -5.55 -6.24 -3.35
C LEU A 24 -5.81 -7.69 -3.76
N LEU A 25 -5.76 -7.97 -5.05
CA LEU A 25 -5.77 -9.33 -5.57
C LEU A 25 -4.36 -9.75 -5.98
N VAL A 26 -3.91 -10.93 -5.57
CA VAL A 26 -2.65 -11.54 -6.00
C VAL A 26 -2.97 -12.72 -6.92
N ILE A 27 -2.51 -12.62 -8.17
CA ILE A 27 -2.65 -13.66 -9.18
C ILE A 27 -1.28 -14.18 -9.61
N GLY A 28 -1.19 -15.45 -9.96
CA GLY A 28 0.03 -16.07 -10.48
C GLY A 28 -0.02 -17.59 -10.43
N LYS A 29 0.91 -18.25 -11.10
CA LYS A 29 0.92 -19.72 -11.20
C LYS A 29 1.15 -20.45 -9.88
N THR A 30 0.87 -21.75 -9.89
CA THR A 30 1.32 -22.64 -8.82
C THR A 30 2.85 -22.59 -8.71
N GLY A 31 3.36 -22.47 -7.48
CA GLY A 31 4.81 -22.45 -7.22
C GLY A 31 5.54 -21.16 -7.61
N VAL A 32 4.84 -20.11 -8.03
CA VAL A 32 5.45 -18.80 -8.35
C VAL A 32 5.95 -18.06 -7.11
N GLY A 33 5.42 -18.36 -5.93
CA GLY A 33 5.78 -17.70 -4.67
C GLY A 33 4.73 -16.72 -4.12
N LYS A 34 3.47 -16.76 -4.58
CA LYS A 34 2.39 -15.90 -4.06
C LYS A 34 2.26 -15.96 -2.54
N SER A 35 2.08 -17.16 -1.98
CA SER A 35 1.86 -17.36 -0.55
C SER A 35 3.02 -16.82 0.29
N SER A 36 4.26 -17.02 -0.17
CA SER A 36 5.46 -16.49 0.49
C SER A 36 5.54 -14.96 0.41
N LEU A 37 5.22 -14.37 -0.76
CA LEU A 37 5.15 -12.92 -0.92
C LEU A 37 4.08 -12.32 0.00
N ILE A 38 2.90 -12.93 0.06
CA ILE A 38 1.79 -12.50 0.90
C ILE A 38 2.19 -12.50 2.38
N GLN A 39 2.77 -13.61 2.85
CA GLN A 39 3.17 -13.77 4.24
C GLN A 39 4.17 -12.67 4.65
N GLN A 40 5.13 -12.35 3.78
CA GLN A 40 6.14 -11.34 4.10
C GLN A 40 5.66 -9.90 3.92
N ALA A 41 4.93 -9.61 2.84
CA ALA A 41 4.43 -8.26 2.57
C ALA A 41 3.39 -7.82 3.61
N PHE A 42 2.55 -8.74 4.09
CA PHE A 42 1.43 -8.41 4.97
C PHE A 42 1.56 -8.95 6.39
N LYS A 43 2.63 -9.71 6.71
CA LYS A 43 2.87 -10.34 8.01
C LYS A 43 1.73 -11.26 8.46
N ILE A 44 0.98 -11.84 7.51
CA ILE A 44 -0.12 -12.75 7.77
C ILE A 44 0.46 -14.13 8.08
N ASN A 45 0.66 -14.43 9.36
CA ASN A 45 1.30 -15.67 9.81
C ASN A 45 0.32 -16.83 10.05
N GLU A 46 -0.95 -16.56 10.37
CA GLU A 46 -1.80 -17.56 11.05
C GLU A 46 -2.77 -18.36 10.16
N HIS A 47 -3.03 -17.98 8.90
CA HIS A 47 -4.09 -18.64 8.08
C HIS A 47 -3.67 -19.20 6.72
N ILE A 48 -2.43 -18.99 6.28
CA ILE A 48 -1.93 -19.57 5.03
C ILE A 48 -1.46 -21.03 5.25
N SER A 49 -1.13 -21.38 6.49
CA SER A 49 -0.68 -22.71 6.93
C SER A 49 -1.79 -23.78 6.93
N GLU A 50 -3.07 -23.40 6.97
CA GLU A 50 -4.19 -24.35 6.87
C GLU A 50 -4.52 -24.76 5.43
N HIS A 51 -3.99 -24.06 4.43
CA HIS A 51 -4.29 -24.36 3.03
C HIS A 51 -3.21 -25.27 2.45
N LYS A 52 -3.60 -26.46 2.00
CA LYS A 52 -2.74 -27.28 1.15
C LYS A 52 -2.40 -26.47 -0.11
N ARG A 53 -1.16 -26.62 -0.60
CA ARG A 53 -0.73 -26.04 -1.88
C ARG A 53 -1.78 -26.35 -2.96
N GLY A 54 -2.43 -25.31 -3.49
CA GLY A 54 -3.42 -25.45 -4.56
C GLY A 54 -4.90 -25.30 -4.15
N GLU A 55 -5.23 -25.04 -2.88
CA GLU A 55 -6.63 -24.90 -2.41
C GLU A 55 -7.04 -23.44 -2.10
N ALA A 56 -6.38 -22.43 -2.69
CA ALA A 56 -6.75 -21.04 -2.47
C ALA A 56 -8.08 -20.69 -3.14
N ASP A 57 -8.97 -20.02 -2.40
CA ASP A 57 -10.25 -19.50 -2.88
C ASP A 57 -10.14 -17.98 -3.09
N ILE A 58 -10.31 -17.54 -4.34
CA ILE A 58 -10.24 -16.12 -4.72
C ILE A 58 -11.35 -15.28 -4.09
N GLU A 59 -12.50 -15.88 -3.76
CA GLU A 59 -13.61 -15.20 -3.10
C GLU A 59 -13.34 -14.94 -1.62
N ARG A 60 -12.46 -15.75 -1.01
CA ARG A 60 -12.12 -15.63 0.39
C ARG A 60 -11.34 -14.34 0.64
N GLU A 61 -11.83 -13.56 1.60
CA GLU A 61 -11.17 -12.34 2.07
C GLU A 61 -10.17 -12.69 3.17
N PHE A 62 -8.89 -12.38 2.95
CA PHE A 62 -7.88 -12.43 3.99
C PHE A 62 -7.72 -11.04 4.60
N ILE A 63 -8.00 -10.94 5.90
CA ILE A 63 -7.90 -9.72 6.70
C ILE A 63 -6.96 -10.05 7.85
N ALA A 64 -5.89 -9.27 8.01
CA ALA A 64 -5.01 -9.40 9.15
C ALA A 64 -5.71 -8.83 10.39
N GLU A 65 -5.63 -9.51 11.54
CA GLU A 65 -6.21 -9.01 12.80
C GLU A 65 -5.63 -7.63 13.16
N GLU A 66 -4.34 -7.44 12.90
CA GLU A 66 -3.66 -6.18 13.14
C GLU A 66 -3.96 -5.12 12.08
N ASN A 67 -4.68 -5.43 11.00
CA ASN A 67 -4.96 -4.48 9.94
C ASN A 67 -6.29 -4.76 9.23
N GLU A 68 -7.38 -4.40 9.90
CA GLU A 68 -8.74 -4.53 9.36
C GLU A 68 -9.03 -3.62 8.14
N ARG A 69 -8.12 -2.69 7.82
CA ARG A 69 -8.23 -1.72 6.71
C ARG A 69 -7.71 -2.28 5.38
N PHE A 70 -7.17 -3.48 5.37
CA PHE A 70 -6.65 -4.15 4.18
C PHE A 70 -7.31 -5.50 3.98
N VAL A 71 -7.72 -5.79 2.76
CA VAL A 71 -8.14 -7.13 2.35
C VAL A 71 -7.27 -7.61 1.21
N LEU A 72 -6.83 -8.85 1.36
CA LEU A 72 -6.11 -9.57 0.35
C LEU A 72 -7.00 -10.68 -0.21
N HIS A 73 -6.98 -10.83 -1.53
CA HIS A 73 -7.51 -11.97 -2.25
C HIS A 73 -6.34 -12.75 -2.86
N ASP A 74 -6.26 -14.05 -2.61
CA ASP A 74 -5.27 -14.95 -3.22
C ASP A 74 -5.96 -15.85 -4.23
N SER A 75 -5.56 -15.78 -5.50
CA SER A 75 -6.09 -16.71 -6.50
C SER A 75 -5.45 -18.09 -6.36
N GLN A 76 -6.19 -19.14 -6.74
CA GLN A 76 -5.58 -20.44 -6.97
C GLN A 76 -4.41 -20.35 -7.96
N GLY A 77 -3.35 -21.11 -7.71
CA GLY A 77 -2.25 -21.22 -8.67
C GLY A 77 -2.72 -21.88 -9.96
N PHE A 78 -2.50 -21.22 -11.09
CA PHE A 78 -2.76 -21.78 -12.41
C PHE A 78 -1.67 -22.80 -12.78
N GLU A 79 -2.03 -23.93 -13.40
CA GLU A 79 -1.12 -24.88 -14.05
C GLU A 79 -1.05 -24.65 -15.57
N ALA A 80 0.02 -25.13 -16.21
CA ALA A 80 0.21 -24.95 -17.65
C ALA A 80 -0.89 -25.69 -18.44
N GLY A 81 -1.66 -24.94 -19.23
CA GLY A 81 -2.80 -25.47 -20.00
C GLY A 81 -4.16 -25.24 -19.36
N ASP A 82 -4.21 -24.73 -18.13
CA ASP A 82 -5.47 -24.49 -17.41
C ASP A 82 -6.08 -23.11 -17.75
N SER A 83 -6.69 -23.03 -18.93
CA SER A 83 -7.43 -21.84 -19.38
C SER A 83 -8.62 -21.48 -18.48
N MET A 84 -9.15 -22.44 -17.69
CA MET A 84 -10.30 -22.20 -16.82
C MET A 84 -9.94 -21.36 -15.60
N ILE A 85 -8.76 -21.55 -15.00
CA ILE A 85 -8.41 -20.80 -13.80
C ILE A 85 -8.15 -19.31 -14.16
N PHE A 86 -7.58 -18.99 -15.32
CA PHE A 86 -7.48 -17.59 -15.79
C PHE A 86 -8.84 -16.95 -16.03
N LYS A 87 -9.79 -17.73 -16.53
CA LYS A 87 -11.18 -17.29 -16.64
C LYS A 87 -11.77 -16.98 -15.26
N THR A 88 -11.50 -17.78 -14.23
CA THR A 88 -11.94 -17.50 -12.86
C THR A 88 -11.40 -16.16 -12.35
N ALA A 89 -10.11 -15.88 -12.53
CA ALA A 89 -9.54 -14.59 -12.14
C ALA A 89 -10.13 -13.42 -12.93
N LYS A 90 -10.34 -13.59 -14.25
CA LYS A 90 -10.99 -12.61 -15.12
C LYS A 90 -12.44 -12.32 -14.67
N ASP A 91 -13.23 -13.36 -14.44
CA ASP A 91 -14.63 -13.26 -14.03
C ASP A 91 -14.75 -12.62 -12.63
N PHE A 92 -13.85 -12.97 -11.71
CA PHE A 92 -13.76 -12.34 -10.40
C PHE A 92 -13.46 -10.84 -10.50
N ILE A 93 -12.43 -10.46 -11.26
CA ILE A 93 -12.07 -9.06 -11.48
C ILE A 93 -13.24 -8.30 -12.12
N ASP A 94 -13.84 -8.83 -13.17
CA ASP A 94 -14.94 -8.19 -13.90
C ASP A 94 -16.16 -7.96 -12.99
N ARG A 95 -16.52 -8.96 -12.17
CA ARG A 95 -17.60 -8.84 -11.18
C ARG A 95 -17.27 -7.79 -10.13
N ARG A 96 -16.11 -7.88 -9.47
CA ARG A 96 -15.70 -6.95 -8.41
C ARG A 96 -15.56 -5.52 -8.93
N ARG A 97 -15.08 -5.34 -10.16
CA ARG A 97 -15.00 -4.02 -10.81
C ARG A 97 -16.37 -3.37 -11.02
N LYS A 98 -17.39 -4.18 -11.33
CA LYS A 98 -18.78 -3.75 -11.60
C LYS A 98 -19.62 -3.54 -10.34
N GLU A 99 -19.10 -3.85 -9.16
CA GLU A 99 -19.80 -3.59 -7.90
C GLU A 99 -20.15 -2.09 -7.76
N PRO A 100 -21.34 -1.74 -7.25
CA PRO A 100 -21.76 -0.35 -7.15
C PRO A 100 -21.02 0.41 -6.05
N LYS A 101 -20.63 -0.28 -4.97
CA LYS A 101 -19.98 0.33 -3.80
C LYS A 101 -18.47 0.15 -3.87
N LEU A 102 -17.73 1.21 -3.55
CA LEU A 102 -16.27 1.20 -3.59
C LEU A 102 -15.68 0.17 -2.62
N GLN A 103 -16.29 0.00 -1.44
CA GLN A 103 -15.92 -1.03 -0.46
C GLN A 103 -15.91 -2.47 -1.01
N ASP A 104 -16.63 -2.73 -2.10
CA ASP A 104 -16.80 -4.05 -2.72
C ASP A 104 -15.99 -4.19 -4.02
N LYS A 105 -15.21 -3.18 -4.40
CA LYS A 105 -14.34 -3.23 -5.59
C LYS A 105 -12.96 -3.77 -5.27
N ILE A 106 -12.35 -4.47 -6.24
CA ILE A 106 -10.90 -4.67 -6.25
C ILE A 106 -10.23 -3.36 -6.67
N HIS A 107 -9.15 -3.00 -5.96
CA HIS A 107 -8.48 -1.71 -6.13
C HIS A 107 -7.13 -1.85 -6.83
N ALA A 108 -6.44 -2.98 -6.64
CA ALA A 108 -5.18 -3.28 -7.31
C ALA A 108 -5.02 -4.78 -7.53
N VAL A 109 -4.19 -5.14 -8.50
CA VAL A 109 -3.82 -6.51 -8.84
C VAL A 109 -2.30 -6.62 -8.92
N TRP A 110 -1.74 -7.62 -8.22
CA TRP A 110 -0.37 -8.07 -8.39
C TRP A 110 -0.35 -9.34 -9.21
N LEU A 111 0.33 -9.32 -10.36
CA LEU A 111 0.55 -10.48 -11.21
C LEU A 111 1.94 -11.05 -10.97
N CYS A 112 2.03 -12.11 -10.17
CA CYS A 112 3.28 -12.80 -9.88
C CYS A 112 3.74 -13.67 -11.08
N LEU A 113 4.96 -13.40 -11.54
CA LEU A 113 5.65 -14.10 -12.61
C LEU A 113 6.99 -14.58 -12.07
N SER A 114 7.30 -15.86 -12.19
CA SER A 114 8.61 -16.38 -11.77
C SER A 114 9.64 -15.90 -12.78
N ILE A 115 10.77 -15.35 -12.30
CA ILE A 115 11.91 -15.12 -13.20
C ILE A 115 12.28 -16.48 -13.81
N PRO A 116 12.40 -16.58 -15.16
CA PRO A 116 12.71 -17.83 -15.81
C PRO A 116 14.05 -18.41 -15.34
N HIS A 117 14.06 -19.71 -15.09
CA HIS A 117 15.28 -20.47 -14.84
C HIS A 117 15.57 -21.36 -16.05
N ALA A 118 16.80 -21.28 -16.57
CA ALA A 118 17.22 -21.98 -17.81
C ALA A 118 16.34 -21.58 -19.01
N ASP A 119 16.00 -22.50 -19.91
CA ASP A 119 15.22 -22.24 -21.13
C ASP A 119 13.70 -22.08 -20.88
N GLY A 120 13.32 -21.73 -19.66
CA GLY A 120 11.93 -21.42 -19.32
C GLY A 120 11.44 -20.15 -20.01
N ARG A 121 10.13 -20.08 -20.30
CA ARG A 121 9.47 -18.86 -20.76
C ARG A 121 8.86 -18.09 -19.58
N LEU A 122 8.94 -16.77 -19.63
CA LEU A 122 8.30 -15.88 -18.64
C LEU A 122 6.78 -15.99 -18.71
N LEU A 123 6.24 -15.83 -19.92
CA LEU A 123 4.82 -15.79 -20.17
C LEU A 123 4.36 -17.11 -20.77
N GLU A 124 3.26 -17.63 -20.24
CA GLU A 124 2.52 -18.70 -20.91
C GLU A 124 1.31 -18.11 -21.60
N SER A 125 0.73 -18.84 -22.54
CA SER A 125 -0.36 -18.36 -23.40
C SER A 125 -1.53 -17.73 -22.64
N GLY A 126 -1.91 -18.26 -21.47
CA GLY A 126 -2.97 -17.67 -20.63
C GLY A 126 -2.58 -16.33 -19.97
N VAL A 127 -1.32 -16.18 -19.58
CA VAL A 127 -0.80 -14.90 -19.06
C VAL A 127 -0.69 -13.87 -20.18
N GLU A 128 -0.20 -14.28 -21.35
CA GLU A 128 -0.10 -13.41 -22.54
C GLU A 128 -1.49 -12.91 -22.95
N GLU A 129 -2.49 -13.79 -23.00
CA GLU A 129 -3.88 -13.41 -23.29
C GLU A 129 -4.42 -12.43 -22.25
N PHE A 130 -4.19 -12.68 -20.95
CA PHE A 130 -4.59 -11.76 -19.89
C PHE A 130 -3.95 -10.39 -20.04
N LEU A 131 -2.64 -10.33 -20.32
CA LEU A 131 -1.89 -9.08 -20.50
C LEU A 131 -2.37 -8.30 -21.73
N ASN A 132 -2.62 -8.99 -22.83
CA ASN A 132 -3.18 -8.41 -24.06
C ASN A 132 -4.57 -7.81 -23.83
N LEU A 133 -5.42 -8.49 -23.06
CA LEU A 133 -6.79 -8.05 -22.74
C LEU A 133 -6.88 -7.22 -21.46
N ARG A 134 -5.75 -6.84 -20.84
CA ARG A 134 -5.75 -6.29 -19.48
C ARG A 134 -6.62 -5.04 -19.35
N LYS A 135 -6.65 -4.16 -20.37
CA LYS A 135 -7.43 -2.91 -20.33
C LYS A 135 -8.93 -3.21 -20.34
N GLU A 136 -9.35 -4.23 -21.08
CA GLU A 136 -10.74 -4.67 -21.11
C GLU A 136 -11.15 -5.31 -19.79
N ILE A 137 -10.27 -6.13 -19.20
CA ILE A 137 -10.51 -6.88 -17.96
C ILE A 137 -10.47 -5.94 -16.74
N LEU A 138 -9.37 -5.21 -16.58
CA LEU A 138 -9.08 -4.40 -15.40
C LEU A 138 -9.69 -2.99 -15.45
N GLY A 139 -9.94 -2.45 -16.65
CA GLY A 139 -10.32 -1.05 -16.79
C GLY A 139 -9.23 -0.14 -16.19
N ASP A 140 -9.62 0.65 -15.19
CA ASP A 140 -8.72 1.56 -14.47
C ASP A 140 -7.99 0.90 -13.30
N ILE A 141 -8.26 -0.37 -12.98
CA ILE A 141 -7.61 -1.05 -11.84
C ILE A 141 -6.10 -1.15 -12.08
N LEU A 142 -5.33 -0.74 -11.07
CA LEU A 142 -3.87 -0.81 -11.07
C LEU A 142 -3.37 -2.26 -11.20
N LEU A 143 -2.62 -2.56 -12.26
CA LEU A 143 -1.87 -3.81 -12.42
C LEU A 143 -0.38 -3.58 -12.19
N ILE A 144 0.24 -4.43 -11.37
CA ILE A 144 1.69 -4.50 -11.22
C ILE A 144 2.15 -5.93 -11.51
N ALA A 145 3.08 -6.08 -12.46
CA ALA A 145 3.77 -7.36 -12.67
C ALA A 145 4.86 -7.52 -11.61
N VAL A 146 4.87 -8.67 -10.93
CA VAL A 146 5.78 -8.93 -9.81
C VAL A 146 6.68 -10.10 -10.19
N PHE A 147 7.94 -9.82 -10.51
CA PHE A 147 8.93 -10.84 -10.82
C PHE A 147 9.46 -11.46 -9.53
N THR A 148 9.09 -12.71 -9.26
CA THR A 148 9.45 -13.43 -8.03
C THR A 148 10.71 -14.28 -8.22
N LYS A 149 11.26 -14.77 -7.10
CA LYS A 149 12.48 -15.61 -7.04
C LYS A 149 13.73 -14.89 -7.53
N HIS A 150 13.85 -13.62 -7.16
CA HIS A 150 15.01 -12.80 -7.52
C HIS A 150 16.33 -13.32 -6.93
N ASP A 151 16.28 -13.85 -5.72
CA ASP A 151 17.39 -14.55 -5.07
C ASP A 151 17.93 -15.69 -5.96
N ILE A 152 17.05 -16.60 -6.40
CA ILE A 152 17.44 -17.73 -7.25
C ILE A 152 18.03 -17.27 -8.59
N PHE A 153 17.53 -16.15 -9.12
CA PHE A 153 18.07 -15.54 -10.34
C PHE A 153 19.48 -14.98 -10.13
N VAL A 154 19.70 -14.25 -9.03
CA VAL A 154 20.99 -13.67 -8.69
C VAL A 154 22.02 -14.77 -8.42
N ASP A 155 21.68 -15.74 -7.55
CA ASP A 155 22.57 -16.85 -7.18
C ASP A 155 23.07 -17.61 -8.41
N LYS A 156 22.18 -17.82 -9.40
CA LYS A 156 22.56 -18.49 -10.64
C LYS A 156 23.57 -17.68 -11.45
N LEU A 157 23.33 -16.38 -11.64
CA LEU A 157 24.22 -15.54 -12.43
C LEU A 157 25.59 -15.40 -11.76
N GLU A 158 25.62 -15.34 -10.44
CA GLU A 158 26.87 -15.31 -9.67
C GLU A 158 27.64 -16.63 -9.81
N TYR A 159 26.94 -17.77 -9.74
CA TYR A 159 27.53 -19.08 -9.98
C TYR A 159 28.10 -19.21 -11.40
N ASP A 160 27.34 -18.79 -12.42
CA ASP A 160 27.72 -18.89 -13.83
C ASP A 160 28.88 -17.93 -14.19
N ALA A 161 28.97 -16.76 -13.54
CA ALA A 161 30.03 -15.78 -13.77
C ALA A 161 31.36 -16.14 -13.09
N GLY A 162 31.32 -16.89 -11.99
CA GLY A 162 32.48 -17.33 -11.21
C GLY A 162 33.12 -16.22 -10.34
N GLU A 163 33.95 -16.63 -9.38
CA GLU A 163 34.52 -15.75 -8.34
C GLU A 163 35.48 -14.65 -8.86
N SER A 164 35.95 -14.76 -10.11
CA SER A 164 36.87 -13.79 -10.72
C SER A 164 36.16 -12.69 -11.53
N CYS A 165 34.83 -12.67 -11.53
CA CYS A 165 34.07 -11.66 -12.26
C CYS A 165 34.20 -10.29 -11.58
N ASP A 166 34.34 -9.24 -12.38
CA ASP A 166 34.28 -7.86 -11.88
C ASP A 166 32.86 -7.54 -11.40
N GLU A 167 32.75 -6.92 -10.22
CA GLU A 167 31.46 -6.65 -9.55
C GLU A 167 30.56 -5.73 -10.41
N VAL A 168 31.14 -4.75 -11.11
CA VAL A 168 30.38 -3.85 -12.01
C VAL A 168 29.87 -4.61 -13.22
N ALA A 169 30.70 -5.46 -13.82
CA ALA A 169 30.30 -6.30 -14.94
C ALA A 169 29.19 -7.30 -14.56
N LEU A 170 29.25 -7.85 -13.34
CA LEU A 170 28.23 -8.75 -12.81
C LEU A 170 26.88 -8.03 -12.58
N GLU A 171 26.89 -6.82 -12.02
CA GLU A 171 25.67 -6.02 -11.87
C GLU A 171 25.07 -5.63 -13.23
N GLU A 172 25.90 -5.25 -14.21
CA GLU A 172 25.44 -4.99 -15.58
C GLU A 172 24.84 -6.26 -16.23
N LEU A 173 25.45 -7.42 -15.99
CA LEU A 173 24.93 -8.72 -16.46
C LEU A 173 23.57 -9.04 -15.83
N LYS A 174 23.39 -8.83 -14.51
CA LYS A 174 22.11 -9.03 -13.80
C LYS A 174 21.02 -8.15 -14.42
N VAL A 175 21.29 -6.86 -14.62
CA VAL A 175 20.33 -5.91 -15.19
C VAL A 175 19.96 -6.29 -16.62
N ASN A 176 20.96 -6.54 -17.48
CA ASN A 176 20.73 -6.88 -18.88
C ASN A 176 19.98 -8.20 -19.05
N THR A 177 20.31 -9.20 -18.21
CA THR A 177 19.64 -10.51 -18.26
C THR A 177 18.19 -10.41 -17.77
N LEU A 178 17.94 -9.64 -16.70
CA LEU A 178 16.59 -9.39 -16.22
C LEU A 178 15.75 -8.64 -17.26
N ASP A 179 16.32 -7.63 -17.92
CA ASP A 179 15.63 -6.88 -18.97
C ASP A 179 15.23 -7.81 -20.13
N LYS A 180 16.17 -8.60 -20.63
CA LYS A 180 15.95 -9.56 -21.72
C LYS A 180 14.94 -10.66 -21.36
N LEU A 181 15.02 -11.24 -20.17
CA LEU A 181 14.18 -12.38 -19.78
C LEU A 181 12.79 -11.98 -19.29
N CYS A 182 12.67 -10.80 -18.67
CA CYS A 182 11.48 -10.39 -17.93
C CYS A 182 10.84 -9.13 -18.50
N ILE A 183 11.60 -8.03 -18.59
CA ILE A 183 11.04 -6.71 -18.87
C ILE A 183 10.64 -6.58 -20.34
N GLN A 184 11.49 -7.01 -21.28
CA GLN A 184 11.19 -6.95 -22.73
C GLN A 184 9.96 -7.80 -23.07
N PRO A 185 9.86 -9.09 -22.69
CA PRO A 185 8.66 -9.88 -23.00
C PRO A 185 7.39 -9.31 -22.34
N LEU A 186 7.49 -8.77 -21.13
CA LEU A 186 6.36 -8.12 -20.46
C LEU A 186 5.88 -6.89 -21.24
N LYS A 187 6.80 -6.03 -21.69
CA LYS A 187 6.47 -4.82 -22.46
C LYS A 187 5.93 -5.16 -23.85
N GLU A 188 6.39 -6.23 -24.47
CA GLU A 188 5.86 -6.71 -25.75
C GLU A 188 4.41 -7.20 -25.60
N ALA A 189 4.11 -7.98 -24.57
CA ALA A 189 2.76 -8.51 -24.34
C ALA A 189 1.78 -7.48 -23.78
N ALA A 190 2.27 -6.48 -23.05
CA ALA A 190 1.41 -5.62 -22.25
C ALA A 190 1.54 -4.12 -22.64
N GLY A 191 2.56 -3.71 -23.37
CA GLY A 191 2.89 -2.31 -23.59
C GLY A 191 3.79 -1.71 -22.49
N SER A 192 4.39 -0.56 -22.79
CA SER A 192 5.45 0.06 -21.99
C SER A 192 4.97 0.76 -20.71
N ASP A 193 3.67 0.97 -20.54
CA ASP A 193 3.02 1.60 -19.38
C ASP A 193 2.87 0.65 -18.18
N ILE A 194 3.14 -0.64 -18.35
CA ILE A 194 2.99 -1.61 -17.27
C ILE A 194 4.03 -1.40 -16.17
N LEU A 195 3.52 -1.27 -14.94
CA LEU A 195 4.35 -1.20 -13.76
C LEU A 195 4.84 -2.60 -13.41
N HIS A 196 6.10 -2.69 -13.00
CA HIS A 196 6.69 -3.95 -12.57
C HIS A 196 7.64 -3.74 -11.40
N ALA A 197 7.79 -4.77 -10.58
CA ALA A 197 8.75 -4.84 -9.51
C ALA A 197 9.35 -6.24 -9.44
N THR A 198 10.60 -6.31 -9.01
CA THR A 198 11.30 -7.56 -8.75
C THR A 198 11.34 -7.79 -7.25
N VAL A 199 11.01 -9.00 -6.79
CA VAL A 199 10.91 -9.35 -5.38
C VAL A 199 11.56 -10.70 -5.07
N SER A 200 12.07 -10.80 -3.86
CA SER A 200 12.50 -12.07 -3.27
C SER A 200 12.01 -12.14 -1.83
N THR A 201 11.77 -13.37 -1.39
CA THR A 201 11.38 -13.68 0.00
C THR A 201 12.58 -14.05 0.87
N ASN A 202 13.78 -14.01 0.33
CA ASN A 202 15.01 -14.14 1.13
C ASN A 202 15.22 -12.83 1.92
N GLU A 203 15.67 -12.96 3.18
CA GLU A 203 15.88 -11.84 4.11
C GLU A 203 16.82 -10.77 3.55
N GLU A 204 17.82 -11.17 2.75
CA GLU A 204 18.75 -10.25 2.07
C GLU A 204 18.04 -9.26 1.14
N TYR A 205 16.86 -9.62 0.65
CA TYR A 205 16.08 -8.87 -0.31
C TYR A 205 14.79 -8.28 0.28
N GLU A 206 14.66 -8.18 1.60
CA GLU A 206 13.45 -7.64 2.25
C GLU A 206 13.06 -6.24 1.72
N ARG A 207 14.06 -5.45 1.31
CA ARG A 207 13.87 -4.13 0.68
C ARG A 207 13.01 -4.19 -0.59
N THR A 208 13.09 -5.27 -1.36
CA THR A 208 12.36 -5.42 -2.62
C THR A 208 10.84 -5.48 -2.41
N ILE A 209 10.39 -6.11 -1.33
CA ILE A 209 8.97 -6.15 -0.95
C ILE A 209 8.49 -4.76 -0.55
N ARG A 210 9.30 -3.99 0.19
CA ARG A 210 8.97 -2.60 0.52
C ARG A 210 8.83 -1.76 -0.76
N GLN A 211 9.73 -1.92 -1.71
CA GLN A 211 9.64 -1.24 -3.01
C GLN A 211 8.37 -1.59 -3.78
N LEU A 212 7.89 -2.84 -3.73
CA LEU A 212 6.61 -3.23 -4.33
C LEU A 212 5.42 -2.53 -3.66
N VAL A 213 5.42 -2.43 -2.32
CA VAL A 213 4.39 -1.72 -1.56
C VAL A 213 4.42 -0.21 -1.88
N ASP A 214 5.61 0.39 -1.95
CA ASP A 214 5.80 1.80 -2.30
C ASP A 214 5.33 2.09 -3.72
N LEU A 215 5.68 1.20 -4.66
CA LEU A 215 5.24 1.28 -6.06
C LEU A 215 3.72 1.20 -6.17
N THR A 216 3.10 0.30 -5.40
CA THR A 216 1.64 0.18 -5.32
C THR A 216 1.02 1.46 -4.81
N THR A 217 1.52 1.98 -3.67
CA THR A 217 0.92 3.13 -3.02
C THR A 217 1.13 4.43 -3.80
N THR A 218 2.28 4.61 -4.44
CA THR A 218 2.58 5.82 -5.22
C THR A 218 1.73 5.91 -6.49
N ASN A 219 1.27 4.77 -7.00
CA ASN A 219 0.49 4.73 -8.23
C ASN A 219 -1.00 4.60 -8.01
N VAL A 220 -1.46 4.06 -6.87
CA VAL A 220 -2.89 3.83 -6.61
C VAL A 220 -3.75 5.08 -6.82
N GLU A 221 -3.27 6.25 -6.39
CA GLU A 221 -3.94 7.55 -6.58
C GLU A 221 -4.25 7.92 -8.03
N LYS A 222 -3.49 7.37 -9.00
CA LYS A 222 -3.69 7.62 -10.44
C LYS A 222 -4.79 6.75 -11.04
N TYR A 223 -5.12 5.63 -10.39
CA TYR A 223 -5.90 4.53 -10.96
C TYR A 223 -7.23 4.30 -10.24
N VAL A 224 -7.32 4.65 -8.94
CA VAL A 224 -8.54 4.46 -8.16
C VAL A 224 -9.08 5.77 -7.59
N ALA A 225 -10.34 5.74 -7.14
CA ALA A 225 -10.97 6.86 -6.45
C ALA A 225 -10.14 7.30 -5.24
N SER A 226 -10.16 8.61 -4.94
CA SER A 226 -9.38 9.23 -3.85
C SER A 226 -9.60 8.53 -2.51
N GLU A 227 -10.82 8.08 -2.23
CA GLU A 227 -11.20 7.40 -1.00
C GLU A 227 -10.51 6.03 -0.87
N ALA A 228 -10.41 5.27 -1.97
CA ALA A 228 -9.69 3.99 -1.98
C ALA A 228 -8.18 4.19 -1.86
N ALA A 229 -7.63 5.23 -2.51
CA ALA A 229 -6.22 5.56 -2.36
C ALA A 229 -5.88 5.95 -0.91
N LEU A 230 -6.71 6.77 -0.27
CA LEU A 230 -6.56 7.10 1.15
C LEU A 230 -6.72 5.86 2.04
N ALA A 231 -7.68 4.98 1.75
CA ALA A 231 -7.82 3.71 2.47
C ALA A 231 -6.55 2.86 2.41
N MET A 232 -5.85 2.80 1.26
CA MET A 232 -4.55 2.13 1.14
C MET A 232 -3.49 2.74 2.07
N MET A 233 -3.38 4.08 2.09
CA MET A 233 -2.40 4.77 2.93
C MET A 233 -2.68 4.59 4.43
N ILE A 234 -3.97 4.56 4.80
CA ILE A 234 -4.42 4.27 6.17
C ILE A 234 -4.13 2.81 6.54
N ALA A 235 -4.28 1.89 5.59
CA ALA A 235 -3.95 0.49 5.78
C ALA A 235 -2.43 0.24 5.96
N GLN A 236 -1.57 1.07 5.39
CA GLN A 236 -0.11 0.93 5.58
C GLN A 236 0.32 1.40 6.98
N ARG A 237 0.54 0.47 7.92
CA ARG A 237 0.83 0.79 9.34
C ARG A 237 2.26 1.27 9.60
N VAL A 238 3.23 0.88 8.78
CA VAL A 238 4.67 1.09 9.07
C VAL A 238 5.29 2.26 8.30
N ASP A 239 4.56 2.89 7.38
CA ASP A 239 5.07 3.97 6.54
C ASP A 239 4.63 5.34 7.05
N ILE A 240 5.57 6.04 7.69
CA ILE A 240 5.37 7.39 8.23
C ILE A 240 5.10 8.42 7.12
N GLY A 241 5.76 8.29 5.97
CA GLY A 241 5.58 9.21 4.85
C GLY A 241 4.15 9.16 4.32
N LEU A 242 3.59 7.95 4.20
CA LEU A 242 2.20 7.74 3.82
C LEU A 242 1.22 8.26 4.87
N LYS A 243 1.51 8.10 6.16
CA LYS A 243 0.67 8.69 7.23
C LYS A 243 0.61 10.20 7.15
N LEU A 244 1.76 10.85 6.94
CA LEU A 244 1.83 12.30 6.79
C LEU A 244 1.06 12.76 5.55
N LYS A 245 1.29 12.12 4.40
CA LYS A 245 0.63 12.45 3.14
C LYS A 245 -0.90 12.28 3.25
N ALA A 246 -1.37 11.19 3.85
CA ALA A 246 -2.80 10.96 4.07
C ALA A 246 -3.42 12.00 5.04
N SER A 247 -2.72 12.33 6.13
CA SER A 247 -3.18 13.34 7.10
C SER A 247 -3.33 14.73 6.46
N ILE A 248 -2.37 15.11 5.61
CA ILE A 248 -2.42 16.37 4.85
C ILE A 248 -3.59 16.35 3.86
N ALA A 249 -3.70 15.30 3.04
CA ALA A 249 -4.76 15.18 2.04
C ALA A 249 -6.17 15.21 2.66
N ILE A 250 -6.36 14.55 3.81
CA ILE A 250 -7.62 14.59 4.58
C ILE A 250 -7.89 15.99 5.11
N GLY A 251 -6.87 16.69 5.60
CA GLY A 251 -7.01 18.06 6.05
C GLY A 251 -7.35 19.07 4.96
N GLU A 252 -6.73 18.93 3.78
CA GLU A 252 -6.98 19.77 2.61
C GLU A 252 -8.41 19.61 2.05
N LYS A 253 -9.02 18.43 2.21
CA LYS A 253 -10.39 18.17 1.75
C LYS A 253 -11.42 19.04 2.48
N ARG A 254 -11.19 19.47 3.72
CA ARG A 254 -12.25 20.13 4.53
C ARG A 254 -11.83 21.39 5.28
N TYR A 255 -10.75 21.38 6.06
CA TYR A 255 -10.52 22.43 7.06
C TYR A 255 -9.31 23.32 6.78
N TRP A 256 -8.32 22.91 5.98
CA TRP A 256 -7.17 23.77 5.67
C TRP A 256 -7.56 24.98 4.82
N ARG A 257 -8.56 24.84 3.93
CA ARG A 257 -9.14 25.99 3.22
C ARG A 257 -9.82 26.99 4.15
N GLY A 258 -10.46 26.54 5.23
CA GLY A 258 -11.08 27.43 6.23
C GLY A 258 -10.05 28.13 7.12
N LEU A 259 -9.00 27.43 7.53
CA LEU A 259 -7.89 27.97 8.34
C LEU A 259 -7.04 28.99 7.57
N ALA A 260 -6.75 28.73 6.28
CA ALA A 260 -5.95 29.62 5.44
C ALA A 260 -6.70 30.86 4.94
N SER A 261 -8.04 30.81 4.87
CA SER A 261 -8.87 31.92 4.37
C SER A 261 -9.43 32.83 5.48
N SER A 262 -9.03 32.61 6.74
CA SER A 262 -9.60 33.30 7.92
C SER A 262 -11.14 33.24 7.98
N MET A 263 -11.74 32.28 7.27
CA MET A 263 -13.16 31.98 7.35
C MET A 263 -13.38 31.24 8.67
N ASN A 264 -13.88 31.96 9.67
CA ASN A 264 -14.37 31.33 10.89
C ASN A 264 -15.29 30.17 10.50
N PHE A 265 -15.00 28.95 10.98
CA PHE A 265 -15.91 27.81 10.87
C PHE A 265 -17.23 28.23 11.51
N THR A 266 -18.17 28.68 10.68
CA THR A 266 -19.32 29.45 11.14
C THR A 266 -20.22 28.49 11.91
N GLY A 267 -20.30 28.69 13.23
CA GLY A 267 -21.03 27.81 14.15
C GLY A 267 -20.19 26.76 14.89
N PHE A 268 -18.86 26.76 14.78
CA PHE A 268 -17.96 25.82 15.48
C PHE A 268 -16.86 26.55 16.26
N THR A 269 -16.48 26.00 17.42
CA THR A 269 -15.36 26.51 18.21
C THR A 269 -14.02 25.97 17.68
N MET A 270 -12.91 26.64 18.04
CA MET A 270 -11.56 26.14 17.77
C MET A 270 -11.36 24.74 18.39
N LEU A 271 -11.93 24.48 19.56
CA LEU A 271 -11.85 23.19 20.24
C LEU A 271 -12.57 22.09 19.46
N ASP A 272 -13.72 22.40 18.84
CA ASP A 272 -14.45 21.46 17.97
C ASP A 272 -13.60 21.09 16.74
N CYS A 273 -12.97 22.08 16.11
CA CYS A 273 -12.07 21.85 14.97
C CYS A 273 -10.87 20.99 15.36
N LEU A 274 -10.22 21.31 16.48
CA LEU A 274 -9.07 20.56 16.99
C LEU A 274 -9.45 19.11 17.34
N SER A 275 -10.60 18.89 17.98
CA SER A 275 -11.12 17.55 18.29
C SER A 275 -11.30 16.70 17.04
N VAL A 276 -11.85 17.27 15.95
CA VAL A 276 -12.00 16.56 14.67
C VAL A 276 -10.66 16.26 14.01
N ILE A 277 -9.72 17.22 14.02
CA ILE A 277 -8.36 16.99 13.49
C ILE A 277 -7.67 15.84 14.23
N HIS A 278 -7.78 15.82 15.56
CA HIS A 278 -7.20 14.75 16.36
C HIS A 278 -7.81 13.39 16.04
N LYS A 279 -9.15 13.32 15.89
CA LYS A 279 -9.82 12.11 15.42
C LYS A 279 -9.34 11.68 14.03
N ASP A 280 -9.26 12.62 13.08
CA ASP A 280 -8.78 12.36 11.72
C ASP A 280 -7.34 11.80 11.73
N ILE A 281 -6.46 12.34 12.58
CA ILE A 281 -5.10 11.83 12.77
C ILE A 281 -5.11 10.40 13.33
N ILE A 282 -5.85 10.14 14.42
CA ILE A 282 -5.90 8.79 15.01
C ILE A 282 -6.36 7.76 13.98
N ASP A 283 -7.43 8.06 13.26
CA ASP A 283 -7.99 7.17 12.24
C ASP A 283 -6.98 6.91 11.11
N VAL A 284 -6.24 7.93 10.66
CA VAL A 284 -5.25 7.81 9.59
C VAL A 284 -4.06 6.96 9.99
N TRP A 285 -3.57 7.18 11.21
CA TRP A 285 -2.40 6.48 11.72
C TRP A 285 -2.71 5.02 12.04
N ASN A 286 -3.98 4.69 12.29
CA ASN A 286 -4.48 3.31 12.41
C ASN A 286 -3.62 2.48 13.38
N PHE A 287 -3.35 3.07 14.55
CA PHE A 287 -2.62 2.39 15.60
C PHE A 287 -3.48 1.33 16.27
N ASN A 288 -2.83 0.27 16.74
CA ASN A 288 -3.50 -0.71 17.59
C ASN A 288 -3.69 -0.11 18.99
N ASP A 289 -4.86 0.48 19.23
CA ASP A 289 -5.25 1.14 20.48
C ASP A 289 -6.57 0.54 21.00
N PRO A 290 -6.56 -0.71 21.48
CA PRO A 290 -7.78 -1.44 21.86
C PRO A 290 -8.52 -0.82 23.05
N HIS A 291 -7.84 0.02 23.83
CA HIS A 291 -8.39 0.73 24.97
C HIS A 291 -8.75 2.19 24.66
N CYS A 292 -8.60 2.62 23.40
CA CYS A 292 -8.92 3.96 22.93
C CYS A 292 -8.25 5.07 23.75
N HIS A 293 -7.01 4.85 24.19
CA HIS A 293 -6.25 5.83 24.96
C HIS A 293 -5.95 7.10 24.16
N LEU A 294 -5.68 6.95 22.86
CA LEU A 294 -5.43 8.07 21.96
C LEU A 294 -6.70 8.90 21.77
N ALA A 295 -7.86 8.27 21.67
CA ALA A 295 -9.13 8.97 21.54
C ALA A 295 -9.64 9.59 22.86
N SER A 296 -8.95 9.36 23.98
CA SER A 296 -9.39 9.85 25.29
C SER A 296 -9.35 11.38 25.40
N ASP A 297 -10.25 11.92 26.22
CA ASP A 297 -10.26 13.33 26.63
C ASP A 297 -8.93 13.75 27.24
N GLN A 298 -8.29 12.85 28.00
CA GLN A 298 -7.02 13.13 28.66
C GLN A 298 -5.90 13.33 27.64
N CYS A 299 -5.78 12.43 26.64
CA CYS A 299 -4.81 12.56 25.56
C CYS A 299 -5.09 13.81 24.72
N SER A 300 -6.35 14.03 24.33
CA SER A 300 -6.78 15.21 23.60
C SER A 300 -6.37 16.50 24.33
N ARG A 301 -6.73 16.65 25.62
CA ARG A 301 -6.39 17.85 26.42
C ARG A 301 -4.89 18.04 26.60
N ALA A 302 -4.12 16.96 26.77
CA ALA A 302 -2.66 17.04 26.88
C ALA A 302 -2.02 17.61 25.61
N LEU A 303 -2.57 17.27 24.43
CA LEU A 303 -2.13 17.83 23.15
C LEU A 303 -2.50 19.31 23.01
N TRP A 304 -3.68 19.72 23.50
CA TRP A 304 -4.18 21.10 23.36
C TRP A 304 -3.61 22.11 24.38
N GLN A 305 -3.04 21.64 25.49
CA GLN A 305 -2.42 22.50 26.49
C GLN A 305 -1.02 22.99 26.10
N ASP A 306 -0.43 22.45 25.03
CA ASP A 306 0.86 22.90 24.50
C ASP A 306 0.68 24.11 23.57
N ARG A 307 1.33 25.24 23.90
CA ARG A 307 1.13 26.55 23.23
C ARG A 307 1.85 26.70 21.89
N THR A 308 2.31 25.61 21.30
CA THR A 308 3.14 25.55 20.09
C THR A 308 2.32 25.42 18.80
N GLY A 309 0.99 25.31 18.90
CA GLY A 309 0.08 25.16 17.76
C GLY A 309 0.16 23.78 17.10
N VAL A 310 -0.50 23.60 15.95
CA VAL A 310 -0.57 22.31 15.22
C VAL A 310 0.82 21.74 14.91
N ALA A 311 1.82 22.61 14.69
CA ALA A 311 3.20 22.21 14.45
C ALA A 311 3.88 21.58 15.68
N GLY A 312 3.61 22.08 16.89
CA GLY A 312 4.17 21.48 18.09
C GLY A 312 3.39 20.28 18.62
N VAL A 313 2.10 20.17 18.29
CA VAL A 313 1.33 18.92 18.46
C VAL A 313 1.97 17.78 17.65
N LEU A 314 2.33 18.02 16.38
CA LEU A 314 3.04 17.05 15.54
C LEU A 314 4.46 16.75 16.05
N ALA A 315 5.18 17.76 16.54
CA ALA A 315 6.54 17.59 17.08
C ALA A 315 6.57 16.81 18.41
N ARG A 316 5.56 16.96 19.29
CA ARG A 316 5.47 16.17 20.55
C ARG A 316 4.91 14.77 20.36
N TRP A 317 4.12 14.51 19.32
CA TRP A 317 3.82 13.12 18.92
C TRP A 317 5.13 12.38 18.67
N GLN A 318 6.12 13.04 18.09
CA GLN A 318 7.46 12.51 17.91
C GLN A 318 8.24 12.25 19.21
N GLU A 319 8.11 13.14 20.20
CA GLU A 319 8.80 13.03 21.48
C GLU A 319 8.14 12.03 22.46
N SER A 320 6.81 11.91 22.45
CA SER A 320 6.10 10.92 23.27
C SER A 320 6.29 9.49 22.76
N TRP A 321 6.65 9.33 21.47
CA TRP A 321 7.04 8.07 20.87
C TRP A 321 8.41 7.55 21.33
N LEU A 322 9.32 8.41 21.83
CA LEU A 322 10.61 7.98 22.42
C LEU A 322 10.43 7.12 23.68
N VAL A 323 9.24 7.12 24.31
CA VAL A 323 8.97 6.41 25.56
C VAL A 323 8.36 5.02 25.32
N VAL A 324 7.82 4.73 24.12
CA VAL A 324 7.00 3.52 23.88
C VAL A 324 7.40 2.73 22.61
N GLY A 325 8.32 3.23 21.76
CA GLY A 325 8.68 2.59 20.48
C GLY A 325 10.19 2.49 20.19
N SER A 326 10.55 1.55 19.30
CA SER A 326 11.94 1.13 19.02
C SER A 326 12.86 2.26 18.48
N PRO A 327 14.12 2.39 18.92
CA PRO A 327 14.94 3.63 18.79
C PRO A 327 15.34 4.08 17.37
N CYS A 328 15.24 3.19 16.38
CA CYS A 328 15.74 3.44 15.03
C CYS A 328 14.79 4.29 14.17
N VAL A 329 13.48 4.21 14.43
CA VAL A 329 12.43 4.95 13.70
C VAL A 329 12.41 6.44 14.10
N CYS A 330 12.74 6.73 15.36
CA CYS A 330 12.74 8.08 15.93
C CYS A 330 13.76 9.03 15.29
N ARG A 331 14.95 8.57 14.87
CA ARG A 331 16.00 9.47 14.34
C ARG A 331 15.68 10.04 12.96
N SER A 332 14.99 9.26 12.10
CA SER A 332 14.61 9.70 10.75
C SER A 332 13.46 10.71 10.76
N LEU A 333 12.53 10.53 11.71
CA LEU A 333 11.43 11.46 11.99
C LEU A 333 11.93 12.85 12.44
N VAL A 334 12.96 12.92 13.30
CA VAL A 334 13.52 14.20 13.81
C VAL A 334 14.16 15.01 12.70
N ALA A 335 14.86 14.36 11.78
CA ALA A 335 15.45 15.02 10.62
C ALA A 335 14.40 15.59 9.65
N HIS A 336 13.27 14.91 9.46
CA HIS A 336 12.22 15.34 8.51
C HIS A 336 11.30 16.42 9.07
N ALA A 337 10.99 16.41 10.37
CA ALA A 337 10.18 17.45 11.01
C ALA A 337 10.87 18.83 11.00
N HIS A 338 12.19 18.87 11.14
CA HIS A 338 12.97 20.10 10.99
C HIS A 338 12.90 20.69 9.57
N ASN A 339 12.89 19.84 8.53
CA ASN A 339 12.75 20.29 7.13
C ASN A 339 11.33 20.80 6.79
N ILE A 340 10.30 20.24 7.41
CA ILE A 340 8.90 20.68 7.25
C ILE A 340 8.68 22.04 7.91
N SER A 341 9.20 22.24 9.13
CA SER A 341 9.22 23.54 9.81
C SER A 341 9.92 24.61 8.95
N HIS A 342 11.05 24.26 8.33
CA HIS A 342 11.78 25.19 7.47
C HIS A 342 11.01 25.55 6.19
N SER A 343 10.36 24.58 5.54
CA SER A 343 9.58 24.82 4.31
C SER A 343 8.30 25.61 4.56
N ALA A 344 7.61 25.35 5.68
CA ALA A 344 6.42 26.12 6.08
C ALA A 344 6.77 27.57 6.43
N THR A 345 7.94 27.82 7.01
CA THR A 345 8.42 29.17 7.33
C THR A 345 8.81 29.96 6.08
N VAL A 346 9.37 29.30 5.05
CA VAL A 346 9.71 29.94 3.76
C VAL A 346 8.45 30.29 2.96
N MET A 347 7.41 29.44 2.99
CA MET A 347 6.13 29.71 2.31
C MET A 347 5.29 30.79 3.00
N ALA A 348 5.42 30.96 4.32
CA ALA A 348 4.72 32.01 5.07
C ALA A 348 5.41 33.39 5.02
N GLY A 349 6.63 33.46 4.47
CA GLY A 349 7.45 34.67 4.37
C GLY A 349 7.61 35.25 2.96
N SER A 350 6.80 34.82 1.98
CA SER A 350 6.83 35.28 0.58
C SER A 350 5.59 36.08 0.20
#